data_AF-A0A4R0HVG0-F1
#
_entry.id   AF-A0A4R0HVG0-F1
#
_cell.length_a   1.000
_cell.length_b   1.000
_cell.length_c   1.000
_cell.angle_alpha   90.00
_cell.angle_beta   90.00
_cell.angle_gamma   90.00
#
_symmetry.space_group_name_H-M   'P 1'
#
loop_
_entity.id
_entity.type
_entity.pdbx_description
1 polymer ?
#
loop_
_entity_poly.entity_id
_entity_poly.type
_entity_poly.pdbx_seq_one_letter_code
_entity_poly.pdbx_strand_id
1 'polypeptide(L)'
;MGTSLPGPDRPDRHRRRHIALVVVSVVVTVALAVTATAIITKRQDTAGGPASPVVPTETVTSTVTPKPTTTRPSSAPPSTRTPTTREPSAVDALAPFFAAARTLDGRLRSAASAINSSGPPWPAVTSRTARLVTAADLRPVARTIPSGLPADLRTAAILIYSDLASRRYALQSFAFAGPLQPRTTADLLRELGNGHAAANRFQRDLAATKSLASETPPISVVPRSSRQTAETLLLVQYVNGLNGGCDSRGGAVVTTLPPIVWHHEEAEPHRDGTIGGVLFTADLDSHDEWHVELSAC
;
A
#
# COMPACT_ATOMS: atom_id res chain seq x y z
N MET A 1 46.52 11.75 -61.65
CA MET A 1 45.06 11.96 -61.76
C MET A 1 44.39 10.60 -61.62
N GLY A 2 43.27 10.50 -60.90
CA GLY A 2 42.64 9.21 -60.59
C GLY A 2 41.78 9.30 -59.33
N THR A 3 40.60 9.92 -59.45
CA THR A 3 39.66 10.13 -58.34
C THR A 3 38.58 9.05 -58.34
N SER A 4 38.70 8.05 -57.47
CA SER A 4 37.61 7.12 -57.18
C SER A 4 36.63 7.74 -56.19
N LEU A 5 35.33 7.72 -56.53
CA LEU A 5 34.25 8.09 -55.62
C LEU A 5 33.74 6.84 -54.87
N PRO A 6 33.44 6.93 -53.56
CA PRO A 6 32.74 5.86 -52.85
C PRO A 6 31.27 5.77 -53.30
N GLY A 7 30.75 4.55 -53.45
CA GLY A 7 29.35 4.30 -53.75
C GLY A 7 28.44 4.42 -52.51
N PRO A 8 27.12 4.62 -52.68
CA PRO A 8 26.20 4.79 -51.57
C PRO A 8 25.87 3.46 -50.87
N ASP A 9 25.93 3.46 -49.54
CA ASP A 9 25.52 2.33 -48.71
C ASP A 9 24.03 1.97 -48.86
N ARG A 10 23.73 0.68 -48.81
CA ARG A 10 22.36 0.15 -48.79
C ARG A 10 21.93 -0.13 -47.34
N PRO A 11 20.90 0.55 -46.81
CA PRO A 11 20.46 0.34 -45.43
C PRO A 11 19.81 -1.04 -45.21
N ASP A 12 20.05 -1.62 -44.04
CA ASP A 12 19.73 -3.00 -43.70
C ASP A 12 18.26 -3.40 -43.83
N ARG A 13 18.03 -4.51 -44.56
CA ARG A 13 16.71 -5.17 -44.64
C ARG A 13 16.26 -5.81 -43.32
N HIS A 14 17.18 -6.12 -42.40
CA HIS A 14 16.84 -6.79 -41.13
C HIS A 14 15.98 -5.92 -40.21
N ARG A 15 16.23 -4.61 -40.11
CA ARG A 15 15.54 -3.72 -39.16
C ARG A 15 14.02 -3.62 -39.37
N ARG A 16 13.53 -3.87 -40.60
CA ARG A 16 12.09 -3.81 -40.91
C ARG A 16 11.29 -5.02 -40.40
N ARG A 17 11.91 -6.18 -40.15
CA ARG A 17 11.19 -7.38 -39.67
C ARG A 17 10.78 -7.29 -38.20
N HIS A 18 11.61 -6.68 -37.35
CA HIS A 18 11.30 -6.51 -35.93
C HIS A 18 10.17 -5.50 -35.68
N ILE A 19 10.09 -4.42 -36.46
CA ILE A 19 9.03 -3.39 -36.31
C ILE A 19 7.65 -3.97 -36.66
N ALA A 20 7.55 -4.83 -37.68
CA ALA A 20 6.28 -5.43 -38.08
C ALA A 20 5.69 -6.38 -37.02
N LEU A 21 6.54 -7.10 -36.28
CA LEU A 21 6.11 -8.06 -35.26
C LEU A 21 5.51 -7.37 -34.02
N VAL A 22 6.11 -6.27 -33.55
CA VAL A 22 5.66 -5.54 -32.37
C VAL A 22 4.25 -4.96 -32.53
N VAL A 23 3.89 -4.51 -33.74
CA VAL A 23 2.58 -3.88 -33.99
C VAL A 23 1.42 -4.88 -33.93
N VAL A 24 1.65 -6.15 -34.30
CA VAL A 24 0.58 -7.18 -34.29
C VAL A 24 0.18 -7.55 -32.86
N SER A 25 1.16 -7.71 -31.95
CA SER A 25 0.90 -8.09 -30.56
C SER A 25 0.07 -7.04 -29.79
N VAL A 26 0.18 -5.75 -30.12
CA VAL A 26 -0.55 -4.68 -29.43
C VAL A 26 -2.05 -4.69 -29.75
N VAL A 27 -2.45 -5.16 -30.94
CA VAL A 27 -3.87 -5.12 -31.38
C VAL A 27 -4.70 -6.25 -30.77
N VAL A 28 -4.09 -7.43 -30.50
CA VAL A 28 -4.82 -8.62 -30.02
C VAL A 28 -5.24 -8.48 -28.55
N THR A 29 -4.38 -7.92 -27.69
CA THR A 29 -4.62 -7.88 -26.24
C THR A 29 -5.73 -6.90 -25.82
N VAL A 30 -6.05 -5.90 -26.66
CA VAL A 30 -7.09 -4.89 -26.38
C VAL A 30 -8.52 -5.47 -26.54
N ALA A 31 -8.68 -6.62 -27.20
CA ALA A 31 -9.98 -7.17 -27.57
C ALA A 31 -10.67 -8.05 -26.49
N LEU A 32 -10.02 -8.35 -25.37
CA LEU A 32 -10.48 -9.38 -24.40
C LEU A 32 -10.80 -8.87 -22.98
N ALA A 33 -10.93 -7.54 -22.79
CA ALA A 33 -11.24 -6.93 -21.48
C ALA A 33 -12.66 -6.32 -21.38
N VAL A 34 -13.63 -6.81 -22.17
CA VAL A 34 -15.00 -6.25 -22.22
C VAL A 34 -16.08 -7.34 -22.14
N THR A 35 -16.24 -7.97 -20.97
CA THR A 35 -17.45 -8.75 -20.65
C THR A 35 -17.65 -8.94 -19.14
N ALA A 36 -18.81 -8.51 -18.63
CA ALA A 36 -19.42 -8.84 -17.33
C ALA A 36 -18.59 -8.53 -16.04
N THR A 37 -19.20 -8.13 -14.91
CA THR A 37 -20.58 -8.36 -14.48
C THR A 37 -21.17 -7.13 -13.79
N ALA A 38 -22.38 -6.74 -14.19
CA ALA A 38 -23.22 -5.83 -13.43
C ALA A 38 -24.52 -6.55 -13.06
N ILE A 39 -24.67 -6.96 -11.80
CA ILE A 39 -25.94 -7.49 -11.27
C ILE A 39 -26.35 -6.68 -10.04
N ILE A 40 -27.59 -6.21 -10.11
CA ILE A 40 -28.29 -5.35 -9.16
C ILE A 40 -28.61 -6.11 -7.86
N THR A 41 -28.40 -5.45 -6.72
CA THR A 41 -29.24 -5.63 -5.53
C THR A 41 -29.86 -4.30 -5.13
N LYS A 42 -31.17 -4.16 -5.37
CA LYS A 42 -31.97 -2.96 -5.03
C LYS A 42 -33.20 -3.38 -4.23
N ARG A 43 -33.08 -3.36 -2.91
CA ARG A 43 -34.11 -3.60 -1.87
C ARG A 43 -33.49 -3.19 -0.52
N GLN A 44 -34.21 -2.64 0.47
CA GLN A 44 -35.65 -2.37 0.54
C GLN A 44 -35.92 -1.26 1.59
N ASP A 45 -36.53 -0.14 1.19
CA ASP A 45 -37.03 0.87 2.14
C ASP A 45 -38.42 0.46 2.65
N THR A 46 -38.53 -0.04 3.88
CA THR A 46 -39.83 -0.14 4.58
C THR A 46 -39.66 -0.09 6.10
N ALA A 47 -40.38 0.86 6.72
CA ALA A 47 -40.64 1.12 8.13
C ALA A 47 -40.15 0.12 9.22
N GLY A 48 -39.49 0.67 10.25
CA GLY A 48 -39.21 0.01 11.53
C GLY A 48 -38.63 0.99 12.55
N GLY A 49 -39.48 1.74 13.26
CA GLY A 49 -39.04 2.75 14.25
C GLY A 49 -38.76 2.16 15.64
N PRO A 50 -37.76 2.63 16.39
CA PRO A 50 -37.60 2.30 17.81
C PRO A 50 -38.54 3.13 18.67
N ALA A 51 -39.34 2.47 19.51
CA ALA A 51 -40.05 3.15 20.59
C ALA A 51 -39.09 3.54 21.72
N SER A 52 -39.36 4.65 22.41
CA SER A 52 -38.57 5.10 23.56
C SER A 52 -38.59 4.08 24.71
N PRO A 53 -37.44 3.76 25.34
CA PRO A 53 -37.43 3.06 26.63
C PRO A 53 -38.11 3.92 27.70
N VAL A 54 -39.02 3.33 28.47
CA VAL A 54 -39.71 3.99 29.59
C VAL A 54 -38.78 4.12 30.79
N VAL A 55 -38.84 5.27 31.48
CA VAL A 55 -38.14 5.53 32.75
C VAL A 55 -39.07 5.21 33.93
N PRO A 56 -38.65 4.35 34.89
CA PRO A 56 -39.32 4.20 36.18
C PRO A 56 -38.65 5.04 37.27
N THR A 57 -39.28 6.17 37.60
CA THR A 57 -39.70 6.63 38.94
C THR A 57 -38.88 6.21 40.19
N GLU A 58 -38.30 7.24 40.85
CA GLU A 58 -38.29 7.57 42.31
C GLU A 58 -37.97 6.49 43.39
N THR A 59 -37.09 6.74 44.37
CA THR A 59 -37.31 7.48 45.66
C THR A 59 -38.49 6.87 46.45
N VAL A 60 -38.43 6.45 47.72
CA VAL A 60 -37.77 6.92 48.96
C VAL A 60 -37.42 5.66 49.84
N THR A 61 -36.80 5.58 51.04
CA THR A 61 -36.31 6.48 52.12
C THR A 61 -35.23 5.76 52.97
N SER A 62 -34.32 6.48 53.65
CA SER A 62 -34.04 6.36 55.12
C SER A 62 -32.69 6.98 55.54
N THR A 63 -32.74 8.09 56.29
CA THR A 63 -31.59 8.63 57.03
C THR A 63 -31.51 8.00 58.41
N VAL A 64 -30.42 7.30 58.72
CA VAL A 64 -30.06 6.90 60.09
C VAL A 64 -28.60 7.25 60.32
N THR A 65 -28.32 8.03 61.37
CA THR A 65 -26.97 8.51 61.71
C THR A 65 -26.39 7.71 62.87
N PRO A 66 -25.34 6.89 62.66
CA PRO A 66 -24.57 6.31 63.75
C PRO A 66 -23.52 7.30 64.27
N LYS A 67 -23.36 7.33 65.60
CA LYS A 67 -22.34 8.06 66.34
C LYS A 67 -20.91 7.68 65.90
N PRO A 68 -19.93 8.60 65.86
CA PRO A 68 -18.55 8.27 65.49
C PRO A 68 -17.89 7.36 66.52
N THR A 69 -17.51 6.15 66.11
CA THR A 69 -16.61 5.27 66.85
C THR A 69 -15.20 5.42 66.29
N THR A 70 -14.24 5.85 67.13
CA THR A 70 -12.85 6.08 66.75
C THR A 70 -12.09 4.77 66.54
N THR A 71 -12.32 4.11 65.41
CA THR A 71 -11.52 2.95 64.99
C THR A 71 -10.28 3.42 64.25
N ARG A 72 -9.10 3.20 64.86
CA ARG A 72 -7.77 3.43 64.29
C ARG A 72 -7.69 2.84 62.87
N PRO A 73 -7.28 3.61 61.84
CA PRO A 73 -7.09 3.06 60.50
C PRO A 73 -5.96 2.02 60.54
N SER A 74 -6.32 0.75 60.36
CA SER A 74 -5.35 -0.29 60.07
C SER A 74 -4.78 -0.03 58.68
N SER A 75 -3.46 0.06 58.57
CA SER A 75 -2.78 0.28 57.30
C SER A 75 -3.00 -0.92 56.39
N ALA A 76 -3.92 -0.78 55.42
CA ALA A 76 -4.08 -1.77 54.37
C ALA A 76 -2.73 -1.98 53.65
N PRO A 77 -2.28 -3.22 53.43
CA PRO A 77 -1.05 -3.45 52.68
C PRO A 77 -1.19 -2.87 51.27
N PRO A 78 -0.11 -2.32 50.69
CA PRO A 78 -0.17 -1.73 49.36
C PRO A 78 -0.66 -2.79 48.37
N SER A 79 -1.72 -2.49 47.62
CA SER A 79 -2.27 -3.41 46.63
C SER A 79 -1.28 -3.55 45.48
N THR A 80 -0.40 -4.55 45.59
CA THR A 80 0.56 -4.94 44.56
C THR A 80 -0.23 -5.25 43.29
N ARG A 81 -0.26 -4.30 42.35
CA ARG A 81 -0.83 -4.52 41.02
C ARG A 81 0.06 -5.56 40.34
N THR A 82 -0.40 -6.80 40.31
CA THR A 82 0.21 -7.85 39.49
C THR A 82 0.34 -7.28 38.08
N PRO A 83 1.54 -7.23 37.48
CA PRO A 83 1.65 -6.82 36.09
C PRO A 83 0.86 -7.83 35.27
N THR A 84 -0.22 -7.39 34.62
CA THR A 84 -0.94 -8.21 33.66
C THR A 84 -0.02 -8.39 32.45
N THR A 85 0.77 -9.47 32.48
CA THR A 85 1.61 -9.89 31.37
C THR A 85 0.71 -10.02 30.16
N ARG A 86 0.90 -9.13 29.18
CA ARG A 86 0.12 -9.17 27.95
C ARG A 86 0.45 -10.49 27.24
N GLU A 87 -0.57 -11.23 26.83
CA GLU A 87 -0.38 -12.38 25.96
C GLU A 87 0.26 -11.91 24.63
N PRO A 88 1.37 -12.53 24.17
CA PRO A 88 2.01 -12.16 22.92
C PRO A 88 1.04 -12.29 21.73
N SER A 89 1.12 -11.40 20.75
CA SER A 89 0.25 -11.46 19.57
C SER A 89 0.95 -10.99 18.28
N ALA A 90 0.30 -11.16 17.13
CA ALA A 90 0.82 -10.70 15.84
C ALA A 90 1.20 -9.21 15.80
N VAL A 91 0.66 -8.39 16.70
CA VAL A 91 0.91 -6.95 16.81
C VAL A 91 2.37 -6.61 17.09
N ASP A 92 3.10 -7.50 17.76
CA ASP A 92 4.48 -7.24 18.19
C ASP A 92 5.43 -7.43 17.00
N ALA A 93 5.18 -8.44 16.16
CA ALA A 93 5.87 -8.62 14.87
C ALA A 93 5.50 -7.52 13.86
N LEU A 94 4.27 -6.97 13.91
CA LEU A 94 3.83 -5.85 13.07
C LEU A 94 4.19 -4.46 13.63
N ALA A 95 4.73 -4.36 14.84
CA ALA A 95 5.08 -3.07 15.46
C ALA A 95 6.10 -2.24 14.63
N PRO A 96 7.14 -2.82 14.00
CA PRO A 96 8.02 -2.10 13.09
C PRO A 96 7.27 -1.55 11.86
N PHE A 97 6.39 -2.35 11.25
CA PHE A 97 5.55 -1.93 10.12
C PHE A 97 4.65 -0.75 10.50
N PHE A 98 3.93 -0.85 11.62
CA PHE A 98 3.07 0.23 12.11
C PHE A 98 3.85 1.50 12.47
N ALA A 99 5.14 1.40 12.84
CA ALA A 99 6.01 2.57 13.03
C ALA A 99 6.48 3.19 11.71
N ALA A 100 6.95 2.37 10.77
CA ALA A 100 7.40 2.81 9.45
C ALA A 100 6.25 3.45 8.65
N ALA A 101 5.06 2.84 8.65
CA ALA A 101 3.86 3.34 7.99
C ALA A 101 3.45 4.75 8.49
N ARG A 102 3.40 4.96 9.81
CA ARG A 102 3.13 6.28 10.41
C ARG A 102 4.20 7.32 10.09
N THR A 103 5.46 6.90 10.04
CA THR A 103 6.59 7.76 9.67
C THR A 103 6.47 8.22 8.22
N LEU A 104 6.12 7.33 7.30
CA LEU A 104 5.91 7.67 5.89
C LEU A 104 4.67 8.53 5.68
N ASP A 105 3.54 8.23 6.35
CA ASP A 105 2.35 9.10 6.34
C ASP A 105 2.67 10.53 6.78
N GLY A 106 3.47 10.70 7.84
CA GLY A 106 3.96 12.01 8.27
C GLY A 106 4.74 12.74 7.18
N ARG A 107 5.70 12.06 6.53
CA ARG A 107 6.48 12.62 5.41
C ARG A 107 5.61 12.99 4.21
N LEU A 108 4.65 12.14 3.84
CA LEU A 108 3.69 12.40 2.76
C LEU A 108 2.82 13.63 3.06
N ARG A 109 2.35 13.78 4.30
CA ARG A 109 1.61 14.99 4.73
C ARG A 109 2.49 16.24 4.70
N SER A 110 3.76 16.15 5.10
CA SER A 110 4.72 17.27 4.97
C SER A 110 5.02 17.65 3.52
N ALA A 111 5.17 16.67 2.62
CA ALA A 111 5.40 16.91 1.20
C ALA A 111 4.18 17.54 0.51
N ALA A 112 2.97 17.00 0.74
CA ALA A 112 1.73 17.57 0.24
C ALA A 112 1.48 18.99 0.76
N SER A 113 1.77 19.26 2.05
CA SER A 113 1.71 20.61 2.63
C SER A 113 2.65 21.59 1.91
N ALA A 114 3.89 21.18 1.60
CA ALA A 114 4.83 22.02 0.86
C ALA A 114 4.36 22.33 -0.58
N ILE A 115 3.80 21.34 -1.30
CA ILE A 115 3.22 21.52 -2.64
C ILE A 115 2.03 22.49 -2.59
N ASN A 116 1.11 22.27 -1.66
CA ASN A 116 -0.08 23.11 -1.47
C ASN A 116 0.29 24.55 -1.08
N SER A 117 1.32 24.74 -0.26
CA SER A 117 1.82 26.06 0.15
C SER A 117 2.46 26.87 -0.98
N SER A 118 2.85 26.21 -2.07
CA SER A 118 3.34 26.88 -3.29
C SER A 118 2.18 27.29 -4.22
N GLY A 119 1.09 26.52 -4.21
CA GLY A 119 -0.14 26.76 -4.95
C GLY A 119 -0.05 26.52 -6.47
N PRO A 120 -1.16 26.19 -7.14
CA PRO A 120 -1.25 26.24 -8.59
C PRO A 120 -1.34 27.70 -9.10
N PRO A 121 -0.79 28.04 -10.27
CA PRO A 121 0.03 27.19 -11.14
C PRO A 121 1.44 26.99 -10.55
N TRP A 122 1.98 25.78 -10.69
CA TRP A 122 3.36 25.49 -10.32
C TRP A 122 4.29 25.64 -11.54
N PRO A 123 4.99 26.76 -11.75
CA PRO A 123 5.92 26.90 -12.88
C PRO A 123 7.16 25.99 -12.71
N ALA A 124 7.58 25.76 -11.47
CA ALA A 124 8.71 24.91 -11.12
C ALA A 124 8.56 24.31 -9.71
N VAL A 125 9.20 23.16 -9.49
CA VAL A 125 9.34 22.52 -8.18
C VAL A 125 10.57 23.08 -7.47
N THR A 126 10.43 23.52 -6.21
CA THR A 126 11.58 23.95 -5.40
C THR A 126 12.42 22.75 -4.95
N SER A 127 13.73 22.96 -4.74
CA SER A 127 14.61 21.92 -4.19
C SER A 127 14.21 21.48 -2.76
N ARG A 128 13.42 22.26 -2.04
CA ARG A 128 12.81 21.85 -0.75
C ARG A 128 11.67 20.87 -0.98
N THR A 129 10.77 21.18 -1.91
CA THR A 129 9.62 20.33 -2.28
C THR A 129 10.10 18.97 -2.81
N ALA A 130 11.05 18.98 -3.75
CA ALA A 130 11.68 17.78 -4.31
C ALA A 130 12.27 16.85 -3.24
N ARG A 131 13.04 17.41 -2.29
CA ARG A 131 13.61 16.63 -1.17
C ARG A 131 12.54 16.05 -0.24
N LEU A 132 11.42 16.74 0.01
CA LEU A 132 10.33 16.22 0.84
C LEU A 132 9.61 15.04 0.18
N VAL A 133 9.34 15.12 -1.12
CA VAL A 133 8.75 14.02 -1.90
C VAL A 133 9.72 12.83 -2.00
N THR A 134 11.00 13.09 -2.26
CA THR A 134 12.03 12.04 -2.32
C THR A 134 12.26 11.37 -0.95
N ALA A 135 12.18 12.13 0.15
CA ALA A 135 12.29 11.57 1.50
C ALA A 135 11.09 10.68 1.90
N ALA A 136 9.95 10.79 1.22
CA ALA A 136 8.81 9.89 1.36
C ALA A 136 9.05 8.56 0.60
N ASP A 137 10.16 7.89 0.90
CA ASP A 137 10.56 6.60 0.33
C ASP A 137 9.68 5.45 0.89
N LEU A 138 9.20 4.57 0.00
CA LEU A 138 8.40 3.38 0.32
C LEU A 138 9.24 2.20 0.82
N ARG A 139 10.52 2.10 0.40
CA ARG A 139 11.39 0.94 0.66
C ARG A 139 11.63 0.65 2.16
N PRO A 140 11.73 1.66 3.05
CA PRO A 140 11.79 1.41 4.50
C PRO A 140 10.50 0.77 5.06
N VAL A 141 9.33 1.06 4.48
CA VAL A 141 8.05 0.47 4.93
C VAL A 141 7.90 -0.95 4.40
N ALA A 142 8.18 -1.17 3.10
CA ALA A 142 8.12 -2.49 2.47
C ALA A 142 8.95 -3.54 3.25
N ARG A 143 10.20 -3.22 3.58
CA ARG A 143 11.12 -4.11 4.34
C ARG A 143 10.72 -4.35 5.81
N THR A 144 9.63 -3.75 6.29
CA THR A 144 9.09 -4.02 7.64
C THR A 144 7.82 -4.86 7.64
N ILE A 145 7.26 -5.20 6.47
CA ILE A 145 6.13 -6.13 6.36
C ILE A 145 6.64 -7.54 6.68
N PRO A 146 6.14 -8.22 7.72
CA PRO A 146 6.55 -9.59 8.02
C PRO A 146 6.17 -10.54 6.90
N SER A 147 7.06 -11.47 6.56
CA SER A 147 6.75 -12.63 5.74
C SER A 147 6.00 -13.67 6.58
N GLY A 148 5.18 -14.52 5.95
CA GLY A 148 4.40 -15.55 6.66
C GLY A 148 3.19 -15.05 7.47
N LEU A 149 2.73 -13.82 7.23
CA LEU A 149 1.48 -13.32 7.80
C LEU A 149 0.28 -14.22 7.42
N PRO A 150 -0.64 -14.53 8.37
CA PRO A 150 -1.96 -15.08 8.06
C PRO A 150 -2.70 -14.24 7.01
N ALA A 151 -3.56 -14.87 6.20
CA ALA A 151 -4.10 -14.27 4.98
C ALA A 151 -4.76 -12.89 5.18
N ASP A 152 -5.52 -12.71 6.25
CA ASP A 152 -6.21 -11.45 6.55
C ASP A 152 -5.24 -10.35 7.00
N LEU A 153 -4.25 -10.68 7.83
CA LEU A 153 -3.16 -9.75 8.18
C LEU A 153 -2.26 -9.41 7.00
N ARG A 154 -1.96 -10.39 6.13
CA ARG A 154 -1.21 -10.18 4.89
C ARG A 154 -1.94 -9.20 3.98
N THR A 155 -3.25 -9.39 3.83
CA THR A 155 -4.13 -8.47 3.10
C THR A 155 -4.09 -7.08 3.73
N ALA A 156 -4.42 -6.95 5.01
CA ALA A 156 -4.53 -5.69 5.71
C ALA A 156 -3.21 -4.88 5.72
N ALA A 157 -2.06 -5.53 5.92
CA ALA A 157 -0.74 -4.89 5.83
C ALA A 157 -0.42 -4.39 4.41
N ILE A 158 -0.71 -5.19 3.38
CA ILE A 158 -0.50 -4.79 1.98
C ILE A 158 -1.48 -3.69 1.54
N LEU A 159 -2.71 -3.64 2.08
CA LEU A 159 -3.63 -2.52 1.82
C LEU A 159 -3.10 -1.20 2.41
N ILE A 160 -2.57 -1.22 3.64
CA ILE A 160 -1.89 -0.05 4.24
C ILE A 160 -0.68 0.38 3.38
N TYR A 161 0.06 -0.58 2.83
CA TYR A 161 1.15 -0.27 1.90
C TYR A 161 0.64 0.34 0.58
N SER A 162 -0.47 -0.17 0.04
CA SER A 162 -1.13 0.39 -1.16
C SER A 162 -1.61 1.83 -0.95
N ASP A 163 -2.08 2.18 0.24
CA ASP A 163 -2.44 3.57 0.57
C ASP A 163 -1.23 4.49 0.56
N LEU A 164 -0.11 4.05 1.14
CA LEU A 164 1.13 4.82 1.15
C LEU A 164 1.74 4.92 -0.26
N ALA A 165 1.69 3.86 -1.05
CA ALA A 165 2.16 3.84 -2.44
C ALA A 165 1.32 4.79 -3.31
N SER A 166 -0.01 4.64 -3.31
CA SER A 166 -0.93 5.53 -4.03
C SER A 166 -0.68 7.00 -3.72
N ARG A 167 -0.56 7.34 -2.43
CA ARG A 167 -0.22 8.70 -2.00
C ARG A 167 1.18 9.15 -2.42
N ARG A 168 2.17 8.26 -2.46
CA ARG A 168 3.54 8.61 -2.86
C ARG A 168 3.65 8.84 -4.36
N TYR A 169 3.06 7.99 -5.19
CA TYR A 169 3.10 8.14 -6.64
C TYR A 169 2.22 9.31 -7.14
N ALA A 170 1.17 9.67 -6.40
CA ALA A 170 0.41 10.91 -6.59
C ALA A 170 1.23 12.21 -6.38
N LEU A 171 2.43 12.13 -5.78
CA LEU A 171 3.36 13.27 -5.67
C LEU A 171 4.54 13.20 -6.67
N GLN A 172 4.59 12.21 -7.57
CA GLN A 172 5.81 11.85 -8.29
C GLN A 172 6.37 12.95 -9.20
N SER A 173 5.53 13.74 -9.89
CA SER A 173 5.97 14.91 -10.66
C SER A 173 6.67 15.98 -9.82
N PHE A 174 6.44 16.00 -8.50
CA PHE A 174 7.10 16.93 -7.56
C PHE A 174 8.37 16.35 -6.91
N ALA A 175 8.88 15.19 -7.36
CA ALA A 175 10.08 14.56 -6.82
C ALA A 175 11.40 15.21 -7.28
N PHE A 176 11.39 15.91 -8.42
CA PHE A 176 12.56 16.55 -9.04
C PHE A 176 12.44 18.06 -9.00
N ALA A 177 13.55 18.79 -8.82
CA ALA A 177 13.56 20.26 -8.79
C ALA A 177 13.76 20.82 -10.21
N GLY A 178 13.07 21.93 -10.53
CA GLY A 178 13.09 22.54 -11.86
C GLY A 178 11.70 22.72 -12.48
N PRO A 179 11.60 23.13 -13.76
CA PRO A 179 10.33 23.36 -14.45
C PRO A 179 9.46 22.09 -14.53
N LEU A 180 8.13 22.25 -14.49
CA LEU A 180 7.16 21.15 -14.61
C LEU A 180 6.65 20.92 -16.04
N GLN A 181 7.11 21.72 -17.01
CA GLN A 181 6.75 21.56 -18.42
C GLN A 181 7.25 20.20 -18.95
N PRO A 182 6.45 19.49 -19.78
CA PRO A 182 5.23 19.95 -20.45
C PRO A 182 3.91 19.72 -19.68
N ARG A 183 3.91 19.26 -18.41
CA ARG A 183 2.65 18.95 -17.70
C ARG A 183 1.85 20.22 -17.40
N THR A 184 0.53 20.16 -17.59
CA THR A 184 -0.36 21.29 -17.27
C THR A 184 -0.73 21.32 -15.79
N THR A 185 -1.18 22.48 -15.30
CA THR A 185 -1.75 22.60 -13.95
C THR A 185 -2.91 21.62 -13.71
N ALA A 186 -3.71 21.32 -14.74
CA ALA A 186 -4.82 20.37 -14.64
C ALA A 186 -4.34 18.91 -14.51
N ASP A 187 -3.24 18.55 -15.19
CA ASP A 187 -2.61 17.23 -15.03
C ASP A 187 -2.00 17.06 -13.64
N LEU A 188 -1.34 18.10 -13.13
CA LEU A 188 -0.75 18.11 -11.79
C LEU A 188 -1.83 18.04 -10.70
N LEU A 189 -2.96 18.75 -10.85
CA LEU A 189 -4.10 18.64 -9.94
C LEU A 189 -4.74 17.25 -9.96
N ARG A 190 -4.83 16.62 -11.15
CA ARG A 190 -5.31 15.24 -11.30
C ARG A 190 -4.37 14.23 -10.62
N GLU A 191 -3.06 14.35 -10.87
CA GLU A 191 -2.00 13.54 -10.24
C GLU A 191 -2.03 13.66 -8.71
N LEU A 192 -2.12 14.87 -8.16
CA LEU A 192 -2.25 15.09 -6.70
C LEU A 192 -3.57 14.53 -6.12
N GLY A 193 -4.67 14.62 -6.88
CA GLY A 193 -6.00 14.14 -6.47
C GLY A 193 -6.06 12.62 -6.27
N ASN A 194 -5.29 11.85 -7.04
CA ASN A 194 -5.25 10.39 -6.99
C ASN A 194 -4.99 9.83 -5.57
N GLY A 195 -4.13 10.48 -4.78
CA GLY A 195 -3.79 10.06 -3.42
C GLY A 195 -4.88 10.33 -2.36
N HIS A 196 -5.95 11.07 -2.68
CA HIS A 196 -6.89 11.59 -1.69
C HIS A 196 -7.68 10.51 -0.94
N ALA A 197 -8.25 9.53 -1.66
CA ALA A 197 -9.06 8.48 -1.04
C ALA A 197 -8.26 7.62 -0.05
N ALA A 198 -7.01 7.30 -0.38
CA ALA A 198 -6.06 6.63 0.49
C ALA A 198 -5.69 7.49 1.72
N ALA A 199 -5.47 8.80 1.53
CA ALA A 199 -5.14 9.71 2.63
C ALA A 199 -6.26 9.80 3.68
N ASN A 200 -7.53 9.79 3.24
CA ASN A 200 -8.69 9.90 4.12
C ASN A 200 -8.93 8.65 4.99
N ARG A 201 -8.58 7.45 4.51
CA ARG A 201 -8.84 6.18 5.22
C ARG A 201 -7.67 5.64 6.02
N PHE A 202 -6.43 5.97 5.63
CA PHE A 202 -5.19 5.39 6.17
C PHE A 202 -5.17 5.22 7.71
N GLN A 203 -5.59 6.22 8.48
CA GLN A 203 -5.56 6.14 9.96
C GLN A 203 -6.58 5.15 10.54
N ARG A 204 -7.76 5.01 9.92
CA ARG A 204 -8.79 4.04 10.30
C ARG A 204 -8.32 2.62 9.95
N ASP A 205 -7.75 2.44 8.77
CA ASP A 205 -7.38 1.11 8.27
C ASP A 205 -6.10 0.60 8.96
N LEU A 206 -5.19 1.51 9.34
CA LEU A 206 -4.09 1.25 10.28
C LEU A 206 -4.59 0.83 11.67
N ALA A 207 -5.63 1.48 12.20
CA ALA A 207 -6.21 1.14 13.50
C ALA A 207 -6.93 -0.23 13.48
N ALA A 208 -7.72 -0.51 12.43
CA ALA A 208 -8.38 -1.79 12.23
C ALA A 208 -7.38 -2.95 12.13
N THR A 209 -6.32 -2.77 11.32
CA THR A 209 -5.24 -3.77 11.20
C THR A 209 -4.50 -4.00 12.52
N LYS A 210 -4.37 -2.97 13.36
CA LYS A 210 -3.80 -3.11 14.71
C LYS A 210 -4.73 -3.89 15.66
N SER A 211 -6.06 -3.77 15.53
CA SER A 211 -7.02 -4.59 16.29
C SER A 211 -6.90 -6.06 15.89
N LEU A 212 -7.01 -6.34 14.58
CA LEU A 212 -6.84 -7.68 14.03
C LEU A 212 -5.50 -8.31 14.46
N ALA A 213 -4.41 -7.55 14.46
CA ALA A 213 -3.11 -8.02 14.94
C ALA A 213 -3.05 -8.22 16.47
N SER A 214 -3.90 -7.57 17.25
CA SER A 214 -4.04 -7.81 18.69
C SER A 214 -4.89 -9.03 19.03
N GLU A 215 -5.75 -9.45 18.11
CA GLU A 215 -6.64 -10.62 18.21
C GLU A 215 -6.02 -11.89 17.56
N THR A 216 -5.05 -11.72 16.65
CA THR A 216 -4.34 -12.82 15.99
C THR A 216 -3.17 -13.34 16.85
N PRO A 217 -3.00 -14.66 17.00
CA PRO A 217 -1.85 -15.28 17.69
C PRO A 217 -0.47 -14.83 17.17
N PRO A 218 0.62 -15.07 17.93
CA PRO A 218 1.98 -14.78 17.49
C PRO A 218 2.31 -15.36 16.11
N ILE A 219 2.96 -14.56 15.26
CA ILE A 219 3.42 -14.99 13.94
C ILE A 219 4.75 -15.74 14.11
N SER A 220 4.81 -16.97 13.62
CA SER A 220 6.06 -17.73 13.53
C SER A 220 7.07 -17.03 12.63
N VAL A 221 8.33 -16.93 13.06
CA VAL A 221 9.41 -16.43 12.20
C VAL A 221 9.65 -17.41 11.06
N VAL A 222 9.58 -16.93 9.81
CA VAL A 222 9.85 -17.73 8.61
C VAL A 222 11.26 -17.47 8.06
N PRO A 223 11.93 -18.46 7.45
CA PRO A 223 13.22 -18.25 6.79
C PRO A 223 13.16 -17.19 5.68
N ARG A 224 14.26 -16.45 5.46
CA ARG A 224 14.33 -15.45 4.37
C ARG A 224 14.18 -16.10 3.00
N SER A 225 14.87 -17.20 2.76
CA SER A 225 14.73 -18.09 1.60
C SER A 225 13.40 -18.85 1.52
N SER A 226 12.45 -18.63 2.45
CA SER A 226 11.10 -19.18 2.27
C SER A 226 10.36 -18.45 1.13
N ARG A 227 9.60 -19.21 0.34
CA ARG A 227 8.73 -18.66 -0.71
C ARG A 227 7.70 -17.64 -0.19
N GLN A 228 7.37 -17.67 1.10
CA GLN A 228 6.49 -16.69 1.73
C GLN A 228 7.11 -15.28 1.78
N THR A 229 8.44 -15.18 1.76
CA THR A 229 9.18 -13.92 1.58
C THR A 229 9.02 -13.42 0.14
N ALA A 230 9.27 -14.28 -0.86
CA ALA A 230 9.06 -13.94 -2.27
C ALA A 230 7.61 -13.48 -2.55
N GLU A 231 6.61 -14.21 -2.05
CA GLU A 231 5.19 -13.82 -2.15
C GLU A 231 4.90 -12.46 -1.52
N THR A 232 5.60 -12.08 -0.44
CA THR A 232 5.46 -10.75 0.19
C THR A 232 6.08 -9.65 -0.68
N LEU A 233 7.24 -9.92 -1.30
CA LEU A 233 7.91 -9.01 -2.23
C LEU A 233 7.11 -8.83 -3.53
N LEU A 234 6.54 -9.92 -4.08
CA LEU A 234 5.68 -9.88 -5.26
C LEU A 234 4.45 -8.99 -5.04
N LEU A 235 3.78 -9.10 -3.88
CA LEU A 235 2.66 -8.22 -3.52
C LEU A 235 3.07 -6.75 -3.41
N VAL A 236 4.25 -6.47 -2.84
CA VAL A 236 4.83 -5.11 -2.78
C VAL A 236 5.11 -4.57 -4.19
N GLN A 237 5.75 -5.36 -5.06
CA GLN A 237 6.07 -4.96 -6.43
C GLN A 237 4.81 -4.77 -7.27
N TYR A 238 3.77 -5.58 -7.08
CA TYR A 238 2.47 -5.43 -7.73
C TYR A 238 1.78 -4.12 -7.32
N VAL A 239 1.79 -3.78 -6.03
CA VAL A 239 1.31 -2.48 -5.54
C VAL A 239 2.10 -1.30 -6.12
N ASN A 240 3.42 -1.44 -6.27
CA ASN A 240 4.28 -0.43 -6.88
C ASN A 240 3.96 -0.25 -8.37
N GLY A 241 3.86 -1.35 -9.13
CA GLY A 241 3.50 -1.33 -10.56
C GLY A 241 2.14 -0.69 -10.79
N LEU A 242 1.11 -1.11 -10.05
CA LEU A 242 -0.23 -0.51 -10.14
C LEU A 242 -0.27 1.01 -9.88
N ASN A 243 0.66 1.56 -9.10
CA ASN A 243 0.66 2.97 -8.73
C ASN A 243 1.70 3.83 -9.46
N GLY A 244 2.78 3.26 -9.97
CA GLY A 244 3.90 3.98 -10.59
C GLY A 244 4.38 3.45 -11.94
N GLY A 245 3.92 2.27 -12.35
CA GLY A 245 4.16 1.68 -13.66
C GLY A 245 3.24 2.26 -14.73
N CYS A 246 3.64 2.14 -16.00
CA CYS A 246 2.89 2.60 -17.17
C CYS A 246 2.54 4.12 -17.13
N ASP A 247 3.44 4.92 -16.53
CA ASP A 247 3.28 6.35 -16.18
C ASP A 247 2.10 6.67 -15.23
N SER A 248 1.58 5.65 -14.52
CA SER A 248 0.58 5.79 -13.45
C SER A 248 1.09 6.70 -12.34
N ARG A 249 0.19 7.50 -11.77
CA ARG A 249 0.50 8.55 -10.78
C ARG A 249 -0.30 8.38 -9.50
N GLY A 250 -0.13 7.22 -8.89
CA GLY A 250 -0.93 6.78 -7.75
C GLY A 250 -2.39 6.52 -8.12
N GLY A 251 -3.26 6.45 -7.11
CA GLY A 251 -4.70 6.29 -7.28
C GLY A 251 -5.17 4.86 -7.40
N ALA A 252 -4.29 3.90 -7.70
CA ALA A 252 -4.65 2.50 -7.68
C ALA A 252 -4.87 2.03 -6.23
N VAL A 253 -6.10 1.58 -5.98
CA VAL A 253 -6.53 1.04 -4.69
C VAL A 253 -6.63 -0.46 -4.83
N VAL A 254 -5.67 -1.19 -4.26
CA VAL A 254 -5.87 -2.60 -3.96
C VAL A 254 -6.96 -2.71 -2.88
N THR A 255 -7.95 -3.57 -3.10
CA THR A 255 -9.02 -3.89 -2.13
C THR A 255 -8.99 -5.37 -1.76
N THR A 256 -8.56 -6.22 -2.68
CA THR A 256 -8.30 -7.66 -2.53
C THR A 256 -6.90 -7.95 -3.06
N LEU A 257 -6.18 -8.91 -2.47
CA LEU A 257 -4.89 -9.31 -3.01
C LEU A 257 -5.08 -10.17 -4.26
N PRO A 258 -4.25 -9.98 -5.32
CA PRO A 258 -4.23 -10.89 -6.45
C PRO A 258 -3.78 -12.29 -6.01
N PRO A 259 -4.26 -13.36 -6.67
CA PRO A 259 -3.70 -14.70 -6.48
C PRO A 259 -2.27 -14.74 -7.02
N ILE A 260 -1.39 -15.46 -6.33
CA ILE A 260 -0.04 -15.79 -6.80
C ILE A 260 -0.03 -17.28 -7.16
N VAL A 261 0.20 -17.59 -8.43
CA VAL A 261 0.20 -18.95 -8.97
C VAL A 261 1.60 -19.24 -9.50
N TRP A 262 2.38 -19.99 -8.73
CA TRP A 262 3.72 -20.42 -9.11
C TRP A 262 3.66 -21.57 -10.10
N HIS A 263 4.39 -21.45 -11.21
CA HIS A 263 4.51 -22.46 -12.27
C HIS A 263 5.77 -22.18 -13.09
N HIS A 264 6.48 -23.23 -13.49
CA HIS A 264 7.69 -23.12 -14.30
C HIS A 264 7.31 -23.06 -15.78
N GLU A 265 7.64 -21.97 -16.47
CA GLU A 265 7.50 -21.86 -17.93
C GLU A 265 8.84 -22.09 -18.62
N GLU A 266 8.95 -23.14 -19.44
CA GLU A 266 10.19 -23.51 -20.16
C GLU A 266 10.56 -22.54 -21.31
N ALA A 267 9.74 -21.51 -21.56
CA ALA A 267 9.97 -20.52 -22.60
C ALA A 267 10.97 -19.44 -22.16
N GLU A 268 11.84 -19.02 -23.07
CA GLU A 268 12.77 -17.90 -22.83
C GLU A 268 12.12 -16.54 -23.16
N PRO A 269 12.22 -15.52 -22.28
CA PRO A 269 12.88 -15.53 -20.97
C PRO A 269 12.06 -16.25 -19.88
N HIS A 270 12.72 -17.10 -19.10
CA HIS A 270 12.10 -17.96 -18.07
C HIS A 270 11.15 -17.24 -17.10
N ARG A 271 10.11 -17.94 -16.57
CA ARG A 271 9.12 -17.43 -15.60
C ARG A 271 8.79 -18.45 -14.50
N ASP A 272 8.65 -17.93 -13.28
CA ASP A 272 8.37 -18.67 -12.04
C ASP A 272 6.87 -18.69 -11.65
N GLY A 273 6.06 -17.85 -12.29
CA GLY A 273 4.62 -17.87 -12.15
C GLY A 273 3.91 -16.58 -12.58
N THR A 274 2.66 -16.43 -12.12
CA THR A 274 1.88 -15.19 -12.27
C THR A 274 1.33 -14.64 -10.95
N ILE A 275 1.23 -13.32 -10.87
CA ILE A 275 0.50 -12.58 -9.82
C ILE A 275 -0.64 -11.79 -10.47
N GLY A 276 -1.89 -12.22 -10.24
CA GLY A 276 -3.07 -11.60 -10.85
C GLY A 276 -3.07 -11.62 -12.39
N GLY A 277 -2.41 -12.61 -12.99
CA GLY A 277 -2.21 -12.72 -14.44
C GLY A 277 -0.93 -12.08 -14.99
N VAL A 278 -0.21 -11.28 -14.19
CA VAL A 278 1.09 -10.71 -14.57
C VAL A 278 2.20 -11.73 -14.31
N LEU A 279 2.98 -12.09 -15.33
CA LEU A 279 4.13 -13.00 -15.22
C LEU A 279 5.23 -12.41 -14.32
N PHE A 280 5.92 -13.26 -13.55
CA PHE A 280 7.05 -12.86 -12.70
C PHE A 280 8.25 -13.81 -12.80
N THR A 281 9.42 -13.30 -12.41
CA THR A 281 10.58 -14.10 -11.99
C THR A 281 10.83 -13.94 -10.50
N ALA A 282 11.43 -14.94 -9.88
CA ALA A 282 11.77 -14.94 -8.46
C ALA A 282 13.05 -15.75 -8.20
N ASP A 283 14.19 -15.07 -8.27
CA ASP A 283 15.52 -15.65 -8.02
C ASP A 283 15.88 -15.57 -6.53
N LEU A 284 16.44 -16.65 -5.99
CA LEU A 284 17.04 -16.68 -4.64
C LEU A 284 18.57 -16.64 -4.77
N ASP A 285 19.22 -15.63 -4.19
CA ASP A 285 20.67 -15.49 -4.27
C ASP A 285 21.44 -16.29 -3.19
N SER A 286 22.78 -16.23 -3.28
CA SER A 286 23.70 -16.93 -2.38
C SER A 286 23.70 -16.46 -0.92
N HIS A 287 22.87 -15.48 -0.56
CA HIS A 287 22.75 -14.88 0.77
C HIS A 287 21.35 -15.06 1.39
N ASP A 288 20.54 -15.96 0.82
CA ASP A 288 19.12 -16.16 1.15
C ASP A 288 18.24 -14.91 0.88
N GLU A 289 18.64 -14.00 -0.03
CA GLU A 289 17.83 -12.84 -0.44
C GLU A 289 17.11 -13.09 -1.78
N TRP A 290 15.80 -12.81 -1.81
CA TRP A 290 14.95 -12.97 -2.99
C TRP A 290 14.93 -11.70 -3.84
N HIS A 291 15.21 -11.86 -5.13
CA HIS A 291 15.05 -10.83 -6.16
C HIS A 291 13.82 -11.19 -7.00
N VAL A 292 12.82 -10.30 -7.06
CA VAL A 292 11.57 -10.56 -7.79
C VAL A 292 11.22 -9.42 -8.74
N GLU A 293 10.92 -9.77 -9.98
CA GLU A 293 10.57 -8.83 -11.06
C GLU A 293 9.22 -9.21 -11.68
N LEU A 294 8.42 -8.20 -12.04
CA LEU A 294 7.13 -8.38 -12.69
C LEU A 294 7.23 -7.96 -14.16
N SER A 295 6.70 -8.78 -15.07
CA SER A 295 6.58 -8.46 -16.50
C SER A 295 5.39 -7.50 -16.74
N ALA A 296 5.45 -6.32 -16.12
CA ALA A 296 4.48 -5.24 -16.27
C ALA A 296 5.20 -3.90 -16.51
N CYS A 297 4.49 -2.98 -17.15
CA CYS A 297 4.94 -1.61 -17.41
C CYS A 297 4.79 -0.73 -16.16
#